data_AF-A0A518FLQ7-F1
#
_entry.id   AF-A0A518FLQ7-F1
#
_cell.length_a   1.000
_cell.length_b   1.000
_cell.length_c   1.000
_cell.angle_alpha   90.00
_cell.angle_beta   90.00
_cell.angle_gamma   90.00
#
_symmetry.space_group_name_H-M   'P 1'
#
loop_
_entity.id
_entity.type
_entity.pdbx_description
1 polymer ?
#
loop_
_entity_poly.entity_id
_entity_poly.type
_entity_poly.pdbx_seq_one_letter_code
_entity_poly.pdbx_strand_id
1 'polypeptide(L)' 'MYLRNTNITDEGLKQLHGLAVYEIDLTETRVSDAAVAELLATIPAYLDCQIIRKP' A
#
# COMPACT_ATOMS: atom_id res chain seq x y z
N MET A 1 7.56 -0.54 -4.63
CA MET A 1 7.99 -0.65 -3.22
C MET A 1 7.69 -2.06 -2.76
N TYR A 2 8.67 -2.76 -2.18
CA TYR A 2 8.50 -4.15 -1.75
C TYR A 2 8.35 -4.23 -0.24
N LEU A 3 7.13 -4.45 0.25
CA LEU A 3 6.80 -4.63 1.67
C LEU A 3 6.34 -6.06 1.98
N ARG A 4 6.44 -6.98 1.01
CA ARG A 4 6.08 -8.37 1.17
C ARG A 4 6.75 -8.99 2.39
N ASN A 5 6.00 -9.82 3.11
CA ASN A 5 6.47 -10.59 4.27
C ASN A 5 6.99 -9.70 5.42
N THR A 6 6.57 -8.44 5.47
CA THR A 6 6.86 -7.55 6.62
C THR A 6 5.70 -7.55 7.61
N ASN A 7 5.98 -7.20 8.86
CA ASN A 7 4.96 -7.00 9.90
C ASN A 7 4.33 -5.59 9.84
N ILE A 8 4.25 -4.99 8.66
CA ILE A 8 3.58 -3.69 8.51
C ILE A 8 2.10 -3.83 8.88
N THR A 9 1.59 -2.83 9.60
CA THR A 9 0.18 -2.70 10.02
C THR A 9 -0.50 -1.58 9.24
N ASP A 10 -1.81 -1.47 9.39
CA ASP A 10 -2.62 -0.37 8.84
C ASP A 10 -2.05 1.01 9.25
N GLU A 11 -1.66 1.17 10.51
CA GLU A 11 -1.01 2.37 11.05
C GLU A 11 0.36 2.64 10.41
N GLY A 12 1.13 1.58 10.13
CA GLY A 12 2.38 1.70 9.41
C GLY A 12 2.17 2.16 7.96
N LEU A 13 1.10 1.68 7.32
CA LEU A 13 0.76 2.04 5.94
C LEU A 13 0.44 3.54 5.80
N LYS A 14 -0.13 4.18 6.83
CA LYS A 14 -0.41 5.63 6.83
C LYS A 14 0.85 6.50 6.69
N GLN A 15 2.02 5.97 7.05
CA GLN A 15 3.29 6.67 6.85
C GLN A 15 3.70 6.75 5.38
N LEU A 16 3.01 6.02 4.50
CA LEU A 16 3.25 5.98 3.05
C LEU A 16 2.37 6.96 2.27
N HIS A 17 1.52 7.75 2.95
CA HIS A 17 0.64 8.72 2.30
C HIS A 17 1.44 9.76 1.52
N GLY A 18 0.97 10.07 0.30
CA GLY A 18 1.61 11.04 -0.58
C GLY A 18 2.90 10.55 -1.26
N LEU A 19 3.25 9.28 -1.12
CA LEU A 19 4.35 8.69 -1.88
C LEU A 19 3.99 8.57 -3.36
N ALA A 20 4.90 9.04 -4.21
CA ALA A 20 4.81 8.84 -5.65
C ALA A 20 5.50 7.51 -6.04
N VAL A 21 4.78 6.40 -5.91
CA VAL A 21 5.23 5.07 -6.33
C VAL A 21 4.27 4.41 -7.33
N TYR A 22 4.81 3.69 -8.30
CA TYR A 22 4.02 2.99 -9.34
C TYR A 22 3.57 1.59 -8.93
N GLU A 23 4.18 1.01 -7.91
CA GLU A 23 3.89 -0.36 -7.45
C GLU A 23 4.12 -0.46 -5.95
N ILE A 24 3.25 -1.18 -5.23
CA ILE A 24 3.46 -1.58 -3.84
C ILE A 24 3.06 -3.04 -3.68
N ASP A 25 4.01 -3.87 -3.25
CA ASP A 25 3.78 -5.28 -2.95
C ASP A 25 3.54 -5.48 -1.46
N LEU A 26 2.30 -5.86 -1.12
CA LEU A 26 1.79 -6.11 0.23
C LEU A 26 1.49 -7.60 0.47
N THR A 27 2.07 -8.50 -0.34
CA THR A 27 1.90 -9.95 -0.20
C THR A 27 2.37 -10.43 1.18
N GLU A 28 1.63 -11.37 1.81
CA GLU A 28 1.94 -11.90 3.15
C GLU A 28 2.09 -10.82 4.25
N THR A 29 1.37 -9.70 4.13
CA THR A 29 1.28 -8.67 5.19
C THR A 29 -0.04 -8.78 5.95
N ARG A 30 -0.16 -8.07 7.08
CA ARG A 30 -1.37 -8.03 7.91
C ARG A 30 -2.27 -6.81 7.62
N VAL A 31 -2.05 -6.16 6.49
CA VAL A 31 -2.75 -4.91 6.13
C VAL A 31 -4.16 -5.21 5.64
N SER A 32 -5.15 -4.46 6.14
CA SER A 32 -6.55 -4.61 5.74
C SER A 32 -6.84 -4.02 4.36
N ASP A 33 -7.93 -4.46 3.72
CA ASP A 33 -8.42 -3.82 2.48
C ASP A 33 -8.80 -2.35 2.69
N ALA A 34 -9.27 -2.00 3.89
CA ALA A 34 -9.63 -0.62 4.24
C ALA A 34 -8.40 0.29 4.24
N ALA A 35 -7.29 -0.15 4.83
CA ALA A 35 -6.05 0.61 4.83
C ALA A 35 -5.46 0.77 3.42
N VAL A 36 -5.57 -0.27 2.57
CA VAL A 36 -5.16 -0.16 1.15
C VAL A 36 -6.01 0.87 0.39
N ALA A 37 -7.32 0.89 0.61
CA ALA A 37 -8.20 1.89 0.01
C ALA A 37 -7.87 3.32 0.49
N GLU A 38 -7.56 3.50 1.78
CA GLU A 38 -7.10 4.77 2.33
C GLU A 38 -5.79 5.22 1.66
N LEU A 39 -4.80 4.33 1.56
CA LEU A 39 -3.53 4.63 0.90
C LEU A 39 -3.74 5.07 -0.55
N LEU A 40 -4.53 4.34 -1.34
CA LEU A 40 -4.83 4.66 -2.73
C LEU A 40 -5.50 6.03 -2.89
N ALA A 41 -6.36 6.41 -1.95
CA ALA A 41 -6.99 7.74 -1.96
C ALA A 41 -5.98 8.88 -1.73
N THR A 42 -4.81 8.60 -1.17
CA THR A 42 -3.72 9.58 -0.98
C THR A 42 -2.74 9.63 -2.14
N ILE A 43 -2.79 8.65 -3.06
CA ILE A 43 -1.91 8.63 -4.23
C ILE A 43 -2.40 9.69 -5.23
N PRO A 44 -1.50 10.52 -5.78
CA PRO A 44 -1.90 11.50 -6.78
C PRO A 44 -2.56 10.85 -8.00
N ALA A 45 -3.69 11.38 -8.45
CA ALA A 45 -4.48 10.81 -9.55
C ALA A 45 -3.75 10.70 -10.90
N TYR A 46 -2.63 11.40 -11.08
CA TYR A 46 -1.78 11.29 -12.28
C TYR A 46 -0.85 10.07 -12.24
N LEU A 47 -0.78 9.37 -11.11
CA LEU A 47 0.07 8.22 -10.89
C LEU A 47 -0.78 6.95 -10.85
N ASP A 48 -0.55 6.08 -11.83
CA ASP A 48 -1.15 4.75 -11.82
C ASP A 48 -0.32 3.84 -10.91
N CYS A 49 -0.75 3.71 -9.65
CA CYS A 49 -0.09 2.85 -8.67
C CYS A 49 -0.77 1.49 -8.61
N GLN A 50 0.00 0.43 -8.87
CA GLN A 50 -0.45 -0.95 -8.76
C GLN A 50 -0.22 -1.51 -7.35
N ILE A 51 -1.24 -2.15 -6.79
CA ILE A 51 -1.14 -2.87 -5.52
C ILE A 51 -1.07 -4.37 -5.82
N ILE A 52 0.01 -5.02 -5.40
CA ILE A 52 0.15 -6.48 -5.50
C ILE A 52 -0.22 -7.09 -4.15
N ARG A 53 -1.24 -7.94 -4.17
CA ARG A 53 -1.65 -8.81 -3.06
C ARG A 53 -1.91 -10.21 -3.61
N LYS A 54 -1.49 -11.24 -2.88
CA LYS A 54 -2.00 -12.60 -3.10
C LYS A 54 -3.19 -12.87 -2.17
N PRO A 55 -4.16 -13.70 -2.59
CA PRO A 55 -5.15 -14.26 -1.68
C PRO A 55 -4.49 -15.05 -0.54
#